data_AF-A0A0R1JNE1-F1
#
_entry.id   AF-A0A0R1JNE1-F1
#
_cell.length_a   1.000
_cell.length_b   1.000
_cell.length_c   1.000
_cell.angle_alpha   90.00
_cell.angle_beta   90.00
_cell.angle_gamma   90.00
#
_symmetry.space_group_name_H-M   'P 1'
#
loop_
_entity.id
_entity.type
_entity.pdbx_description
1 polymer ?
#
loop_
_entity_poly.entity_id
_entity_poly.type
_entity_poly.pdbx_seq_one_letter_code
_entity_poly.pdbx_strand_id
1 'polypeptide(L)'
;MTGGQVAGLIAAIAVLILVLFIGMFLMKLNKTLGELNRSMKTMTNDVDTISHQAENIMANANELLEDVNQKVATIDPVFQAAADLGESVSDLNSATRKLTDRVSDTAKTSLAARVGKTAFDLYRNHSRKQNTQD
;
A
#
# COMPACT_ATOMS: atom_id res chain seq x y z
N MET A 1 35.75 26.75 -83.31
CA MET A 1 35.44 25.74 -82.26
C MET A 1 34.09 25.15 -82.60
N THR A 2 33.99 23.82 -82.73
CA THR A 2 32.71 23.17 -83.05
C THR A 2 31.79 23.21 -81.82
N GLY A 3 30.48 23.34 -82.00
CA GLY A 3 29.53 23.42 -80.87
C GLY A 3 29.60 22.22 -79.91
N GLY A 4 30.02 21.05 -80.42
CA GLY A 4 30.26 19.86 -79.61
C GLY A 4 31.42 19.97 -78.62
N GLN A 5 32.47 20.74 -78.93
CA GLN A 5 33.59 20.96 -78.01
C GLN A 5 33.17 21.79 -76.79
N VAL A 6 32.37 22.84 -77.03
CA VAL A 6 31.83 23.69 -75.96
C VAL A 6 30.84 22.91 -75.10
N ALA A 7 29.96 22.11 -75.71
CA ALA A 7 29.03 21.25 -74.99
C ALA A 7 29.76 20.19 -74.14
N GLY A 8 30.80 19.55 -74.70
CA GLY A 8 31.61 18.58 -73.97
C GLY A 8 32.33 19.17 -72.75
N LEU A 9 32.84 20.41 -72.87
CA LEU A 9 33.48 21.11 -71.75
C LEU A 9 32.49 21.41 -70.63
N ILE A 10 31.29 21.89 -70.97
CA ILE A 10 30.23 22.17 -69.99
C ILE A 10 29.79 20.88 -69.29
N ALA A 11 29.58 19.80 -70.05
CA ALA A 11 29.22 18.50 -69.50
C ALA A 11 30.29 17.96 -68.55
N ALA A 12 31.58 18.08 -68.91
CA ALA A 12 32.68 17.64 -68.06
C ALA A 12 32.71 18.38 -66.71
N ILE A 13 32.50 19.71 -66.72
CA ILE A 13 32.45 20.52 -65.50
C ILE A 13 31.23 20.15 -64.64
N ALA A 14 30.06 19.94 -65.25
CA ALA A 14 28.85 19.54 -64.53
C ALA A 14 29.02 18.19 -63.83
N VAL A 15 29.62 17.21 -64.53
CA VAL A 15 29.91 15.89 -63.96
C VAL A 15 30.94 15.99 -62.83
N LEU A 16 31.98 16.83 -62.98
CA LEU A 16 32.96 17.08 -61.92
C LEU A 16 32.29 17.58 -60.63
N ILE A 17 31.43 18.60 -60.74
CA ILE A 17 30.70 19.16 -59.59
C ILE A 17 29.79 18.10 -58.95
N LEU A 18 29.08 17.31 -59.77
CA LEU A 18 28.20 16.24 -59.29
C LEU A 18 28.96 15.18 -58.51
N VAL A 19 30.13 14.75 -58.99
CA VAL A 19 30.98 13.77 -58.30
C VAL A 19 31.47 14.33 -56.95
N LEU A 20 31.89 15.59 -56.90
CA LEU A 20 32.29 16.25 -55.64
C LEU A 20 31.14 16.30 -54.63
N PHE A 21 29.93 16.63 -55.10
CA PHE A 21 28.74 16.65 -54.26
C PHE A 21 28.39 15.27 -53.70
N ILE A 22 28.40 14.23 -54.54
CA ILE A 22 28.15 12.85 -54.11
C ILE A 22 29.21 12.39 -53.11
N GLY A 23 30.49 12.70 -53.34
CA GLY A 23 31.56 12.38 -52.40
C GLY A 23 31.32 13.00 -51.02
N MET A 24 30.93 14.27 -50.97
CA MET A 24 30.58 14.94 -49.71
C MET A 24 29.32 14.33 -49.06
N PHE A 25 28.31 14.00 -49.85
CA PHE A 25 27.06 13.40 -49.37
C PHE A 25 27.29 12.01 -48.77
N LEU A 26 28.04 11.14 -49.46
CA LEU A 26 28.40 9.82 -48.96
C LEU A 26 29.22 9.89 -47.68
N MET A 27 30.12 10.87 -47.55
CA MET A 27 30.89 11.06 -46.33
C MET A 27 30.00 11.44 -45.14
N LYS A 28 28.97 12.27 -45.37
CA LYS A 28 27.95 12.58 -44.34
C LYS A 28 27.11 11.36 -43.98
N LEU A 29 26.64 10.61 -44.98
CA LEU A 29 25.89 9.37 -44.75
C LEU A 29 26.70 8.34 -43.95
N ASN A 30 27.99 8.17 -44.27
CA ASN A 30 28.85 7.24 -43.54
C ASN A 30 29.01 7.65 -42.06
N LYS A 31 29.13 8.95 -41.77
CA LYS A 31 29.13 9.46 -40.39
C LYS A 31 27.81 9.14 -39.68
N THR A 32 26.67 9.42 -40.32
CA THR A 32 25.34 9.11 -39.77
C THR A 32 25.16 7.61 -39.53
N LEU A 33 25.56 6.75 -40.45
CA LEU A 33 25.51 5.29 -40.27
C LEU A 33 26.43 4.82 -39.13
N GLY A 34 27.60 5.43 -38.98
CA GLY A 34 28.51 5.17 -37.87
C GLY A 34 27.89 5.55 -36.52
N GLU A 35 27.24 6.72 -36.44
CA GLU A 35 26.49 7.16 -35.26
C GLU A 35 25.31 6.24 -34.97
N LEU A 36 24.53 5.85 -35.98
CA LEU A 36 23.43 4.89 -35.83
C LEU A 36 23.91 3.54 -35.32
N ASN A 37 25.03 3.02 -35.85
CA ASN A 37 25.63 1.78 -35.37
C ASN A 37 26.06 1.90 -33.89
N ARG A 38 26.63 3.03 -33.50
CA ARG A 38 27.00 3.29 -32.10
C ARG A 38 25.77 3.40 -31.19
N SER A 39 24.70 4.06 -31.65
CA SER A 39 23.43 4.16 -30.94
C SER A 39 22.78 2.79 -30.79
N MET A 40 22.73 1.98 -31.85
CA MET A 40 22.22 0.61 -31.78
C MET A 40 23.02 -0.24 -30.80
N LYS A 41 24.36 -0.15 -30.83
CA LYS A 41 25.22 -0.86 -29.86
C LYS A 41 24.94 -0.43 -28.41
N THR A 42 24.79 0.87 -28.17
CA THR A 42 24.48 1.40 -26.83
C THR A 42 23.10 0.95 -26.38
N MET A 43 22.09 1.06 -27.26
CA MET A 43 20.73 0.59 -26.99
C MET A 43 20.69 -0.91 -26.67
N THR A 44 21.43 -1.75 -27.42
CA THR A 44 21.53 -3.19 -27.12
C THR A 44 22.16 -3.42 -25.74
N ASN A 45 23.23 -2.70 -25.40
CA ASN A 45 23.83 -2.81 -24.07
C ASN A 45 22.88 -2.35 -22.95
N ASP A 46 22.11 -1.28 -23.18
CA ASP A 46 21.13 -0.78 -22.22
C ASP A 46 20.00 -1.80 -22.03
N VAL A 47 19.51 -2.42 -23.10
CA VAL A 47 18.49 -3.48 -23.03
C VAL A 47 19.01 -4.71 -22.28
N ASP A 48 20.26 -5.11 -22.51
CA ASP A 48 20.92 -6.21 -21.78
C ASP A 48 21.03 -5.87 -20.29
N THR A 49 21.46 -4.65 -19.97
CA THR A 49 21.56 -4.16 -18.59
C THR A 49 20.20 -4.05 -17.90
N ILE A 50 19.15 -3.63 -18.62
CA ILE A 50 17.77 -3.59 -18.11
C ILE A 50 17.27 -5.01 -17.86
N SER A 51 17.55 -5.95 -18.76
CA SER A 51 17.18 -7.36 -18.60
C SER A 51 17.81 -7.95 -17.35
N HIS A 52 19.12 -7.73 -17.15
CA HIS A 52 19.81 -8.17 -15.93
C HIS A 52 19.31 -7.47 -14.66
N GLN A 53 19.00 -6.17 -14.72
CA GLN A 53 18.40 -5.48 -13.58
C GLN A 53 16.99 -6.02 -13.29
N ALA A 54 16.20 -6.35 -14.31
CA ALA A 54 14.89 -6.96 -14.14
C ALA A 54 15.00 -8.37 -13.54
N GLU A 55 15.95 -9.19 -13.98
CA GLU A 55 16.27 -10.48 -13.34
C GLU A 55 16.61 -10.29 -11.86
N ASN A 56 17.46 -9.31 -11.53
CA ASN A 56 17.78 -8.98 -10.14
C ASN A 56 16.55 -8.51 -9.35
N ILE A 57 15.66 -7.70 -9.93
CA ILE A 57 14.41 -7.30 -9.28
C ILE A 57 13.53 -8.51 -9.00
N MET A 58 13.40 -9.43 -9.95
CA MET A 58 12.62 -10.66 -9.77
C MET A 58 13.23 -11.55 -8.69
N ALA A 59 14.56 -11.69 -8.66
CA ALA A 59 15.27 -12.44 -7.63
C ALA A 59 15.09 -11.81 -6.24
N ASN A 60 15.28 -10.50 -6.10
CA ASN A 60 15.04 -9.77 -4.84
C ASN A 60 13.57 -9.83 -4.43
N ALA A 61 12.63 -9.72 -5.37
CA ALA A 61 11.20 -9.87 -5.07
C ALA A 61 10.89 -11.28 -4.55
N ASN A 62 11.48 -12.32 -5.14
CA ASN A 62 11.33 -13.69 -4.65
C ASN A 62 11.93 -13.85 -3.24
N GLU A 63 13.10 -13.29 -2.98
CA GLU A 63 13.73 -13.27 -1.64
C GLU A 63 12.90 -12.48 -0.63
N LEU A 64 12.35 -11.32 -1.02
CA LEU A 64 11.46 -10.53 -0.19
C LEU A 64 10.15 -11.27 0.11
N LEU A 65 9.57 -11.96 -0.87
CA LEU A 65 8.38 -12.77 -0.65
C LEU A 65 8.64 -13.95 0.30
N GLU A 66 9.79 -14.60 0.17
CA GLU A 66 10.25 -15.64 1.10
C GLU A 66 10.40 -15.09 2.53
N ASP A 67 11.11 -13.97 2.71
CA ASP A 67 11.32 -13.32 4.01
C ASP A 67 9.99 -12.82 4.62
N VAL A 68 9.11 -12.23 3.82
CA VAL A 68 7.77 -11.81 4.27
C VAL A 68 6.94 -13.02 4.70
N ASN A 69 6.93 -14.10 3.91
CA ASN A 69 6.20 -15.32 4.28
C ASN A 69 6.71 -15.89 5.61
N GLN A 70 8.04 -15.92 5.79
CA GLN A 70 8.67 -16.40 7.02
C GLN A 70 8.37 -15.49 8.21
N LYS A 71 8.43 -14.17 8.04
CA LYS A 71 8.12 -13.19 9.09
C LYS A 71 6.65 -13.18 9.45
N VAL A 72 5.74 -13.27 8.48
CA VAL A 72 4.30 -13.35 8.75
C VAL A 72 3.98 -14.60 9.57
N ALA A 73 4.55 -15.76 9.21
CA ALA A 73 4.38 -16.99 10.00
C ALA A 73 4.85 -16.83 11.47
N THR A 74 5.86 -16.01 11.74
CA THR A 74 6.29 -15.72 13.12
C THR A 74 5.39 -14.71 13.86
N ILE A 75 4.62 -13.90 13.14
CA ILE A 75 3.72 -12.89 13.71
C ILE A 75 2.28 -13.43 13.84
N ASP A 76 1.91 -14.51 13.16
CA ASP A 76 0.61 -15.19 13.30
C ASP A 76 0.19 -15.43 14.77
N PRO A 77 1.07 -15.90 15.68
CA PRO A 77 0.71 -16.06 17.09
C PRO A 77 0.40 -14.74 17.79
N VAL A 78 1.03 -13.64 17.36
CA VAL A 78 0.78 -12.29 17.91
C VAL A 78 -0.59 -11.79 17.43
N PHE A 79 -0.97 -12.03 16.18
CA PHE A 79 -2.32 -11.75 15.68
C PHE A 79 -3.38 -12.57 16.40
N GLN A 80 -3.13 -13.87 16.60
CA GLN A 80 -4.02 -14.75 17.34
C GLN A 80 -4.17 -14.29 18.80
N ALA A 81 -3.05 -13.98 19.48
CA ALA A 81 -3.08 -13.47 20.84
C ALA A 81 -3.82 -12.12 20.94
N ALA A 82 -3.65 -11.24 19.96
CA ALA A 82 -4.41 -9.98 19.90
C ALA A 82 -5.91 -10.23 19.70
N ALA A 83 -6.30 -11.23 18.89
CA ALA A 83 -7.69 -11.65 18.73
C ALA A 83 -8.27 -12.23 20.03
N ASP A 84 -7.57 -13.14 20.68
CA ASP A 84 -7.98 -13.76 21.95
C ASP A 84 -8.09 -12.72 23.08
N LEU A 85 -7.18 -11.74 23.11
CA LEU A 85 -7.26 -10.59 24.02
C LEU A 85 -8.46 -9.68 23.68
N GLY A 86 -8.73 -9.45 22.40
CA GLY A 86 -9.90 -8.69 21.94
C GLY A 86 -11.21 -9.34 22.39
N GLU A 87 -11.33 -10.66 22.23
CA GLU A 87 -12.45 -11.47 22.73
C GLU A 87 -12.55 -11.36 24.26
N SER A 88 -11.42 -11.53 24.97
CA SER A 88 -11.36 -11.42 26.43
C SER A 88 -11.78 -10.04 26.94
N VAL A 89 -11.37 -8.96 26.27
CA VAL A 89 -11.76 -7.58 26.61
C VAL A 89 -13.24 -7.33 26.28
N SER A 90 -13.74 -7.87 25.18
CA SER A 90 -15.16 -7.81 24.80
C SER A 90 -16.04 -8.52 25.83
N ASP A 91 -15.64 -9.72 26.25
CA ASP A 91 -16.30 -10.51 27.28
C ASP A 91 -16.23 -9.82 28.64
N LEU A 92 -15.07 -9.27 29.01
CA LEU A 92 -14.90 -8.51 30.24
C LEU A 92 -15.77 -7.25 30.25
N ASN A 93 -15.84 -6.51 29.14
CA ASN A 93 -16.71 -5.35 28.99
C ASN A 93 -18.18 -5.75 29.16
N SER A 94 -18.60 -6.85 28.51
CA SER A 94 -19.95 -7.39 28.62
C SER A 94 -20.30 -7.86 30.04
N ALA A 95 -19.38 -8.57 30.70
CA ALA A 95 -19.52 -9.03 32.08
C ALA A 95 -19.59 -7.85 33.06
N THR A 96 -18.73 -6.85 32.89
CA THR A 96 -18.71 -5.63 33.72
C THR A 96 -20.00 -4.84 33.55
N ARG A 97 -20.52 -4.73 32.33
CA ARG A 97 -21.81 -4.08 32.07
C ARG A 97 -22.95 -4.81 32.77
N LYS A 98 -23.05 -6.13 32.58
CA LYS A 98 -24.06 -6.98 33.23
C LYS A 98 -23.97 -6.93 34.76
N LEU A 99 -22.76 -6.92 35.33
CA LEU A 99 -22.55 -6.81 36.76
C LEU A 99 -23.00 -5.43 37.28
N THR A 100 -22.63 -4.36 36.58
CA THR A 100 -23.03 -2.98 36.91
C THR A 100 -24.55 -2.84 36.89
N ASP A 101 -25.21 -3.41 35.88
CA ASP A 101 -26.68 -3.40 35.77
C ASP A 101 -27.33 -4.16 36.93
N ARG A 102 -26.86 -5.38 37.25
CA ARG A 102 -27.37 -6.17 38.39
C ARG A 102 -27.12 -5.51 39.74
N VAL A 103 -25.95 -4.92 39.96
CA VAL A 103 -25.63 -4.19 41.19
C VAL A 103 -26.51 -2.95 41.29
N SER A 104 -26.74 -2.23 40.19
CA SER A 104 -27.62 -1.06 40.17
C SER A 104 -29.06 -1.45 40.50
N ASP A 105 -29.59 -2.53 39.93
CA ASP A 105 -30.94 -3.02 40.20
C ASP A 105 -31.08 -3.58 41.63
N THR A 106 -30.07 -4.31 42.11
CA THR A 106 -30.03 -4.81 43.49
C THR A 106 -29.91 -3.68 44.49
N ALA A 107 -29.09 -2.65 44.21
CA ALA A 107 -28.93 -1.48 45.05
C ALA A 107 -30.23 -0.66 45.10
N LYS A 108 -30.90 -0.43 43.97
CA LYS A 108 -32.22 0.21 43.92
C LYS A 108 -33.25 -0.57 44.73
N THR A 109 -33.29 -1.89 44.57
CA THR A 109 -34.22 -2.77 45.30
C THR A 109 -33.91 -2.80 46.80
N SER A 110 -32.63 -2.88 47.18
CA SER A 110 -32.16 -2.86 48.57
C SER A 110 -32.48 -1.53 49.26
N LEU A 111 -32.23 -0.40 48.59
CA LEU A 111 -32.59 0.92 49.08
C LEU A 111 -34.11 1.07 49.23
N ALA A 112 -34.89 0.68 48.21
CA ALA A 112 -36.35 0.70 48.28
C ALA A 112 -36.88 -0.20 49.39
N ALA A 113 -36.33 -1.40 49.56
CA ALA A 113 -36.71 -2.33 50.62
C ALA A 113 -36.35 -1.79 52.01
N ARG A 114 -35.18 -1.18 52.19
CA ARG A 114 -34.78 -0.56 53.47
C ARG A 114 -35.67 0.63 53.82
N VAL A 115 -35.87 1.56 52.87
CA VAL A 115 -36.73 2.73 53.05
C VAL A 115 -38.17 2.28 53.32
N GLY A 116 -38.67 1.30 52.57
CA GLY A 116 -39.98 0.69 52.76
C GLY A 116 -40.13 0.03 54.13
N LYS A 117 -39.14 -0.75 54.59
CA LYS A 117 -39.14 -1.35 55.94
C LYS A 117 -39.16 -0.27 57.02
N THR A 118 -38.31 0.75 56.91
CA THR A 118 -38.27 1.84 57.89
C THR A 118 -39.58 2.62 57.92
N ALA A 119 -40.18 2.91 56.77
CA ALA A 119 -41.47 3.58 56.69
C ALA A 119 -42.61 2.70 57.27
N PHE A 120 -42.58 1.40 56.97
CA PHE A 120 -43.55 0.43 57.47
C PHE A 120 -43.44 0.22 58.98
N ASP A 121 -42.23 0.14 59.52
CA ASP A 121 -41.98 0.00 60.96
C ASP A 121 -42.43 1.26 61.72
N LEU A 122 -42.22 2.45 61.15
CA LEU A 122 -42.74 3.71 61.69
C LEU A 122 -44.29 3.75 61.69
N TYR A 123 -44.93 3.32 60.61
CA TYR A 123 -46.39 3.27 60.51
C TYR A 123 -47.00 2.25 61.47
N ARG A 124 -46.45 1.03 61.53
CA ARG A 124 -46.96 -0.05 62.38
C ARG A 124 -46.82 0.25 63.88
N ASN A 125 -45.78 0.99 64.27
CA ASN A 125 -45.60 1.39 65.66
C ASN A 125 -46.70 2.35 66.15
N HIS A 126 -47.33 3.11 65.24
CA HIS A 126 -48.44 3.99 65.60
C HIS A 126 -49.77 3.22 65.77
N SER A 127 -50.01 2.15 65.01
CA SER A 127 -51.21 1.31 65.13
C SER A 127 -51.19 0.34 66.31
N ARG A 128 -50.03 0.07 66.93
CA ARG A 128 -49.95 -0.73 68.16
C ARG A 128 -50.33 0.03 69.44
N LYS A 129 -50.44 1.36 69.39
CA LYS A 129 -50.85 2.19 70.53
C LYS A 129 -52.37 2.41 70.67
N GLN A 130 -53.19 1.81 69.81
CA GLN A 130 -54.66 1.93 69.86
C GLN A 130 -55.40 0.69 70.40
N ASN A 131 -54.70 -0.33 70.92
CA ASN A 131 -55.34 -1.54 71.47
C ASN A 131 -55.00 -1.79 72.95
N THR A 132 -54.76 -0.72 73.73
CA THR A 132 -54.52 -0.81 75.18
C THR A 132 -55.09 0.39 75.93
N GLN A 133 -56.33 0.76 75.60
CA GLN A 133 -57.28 1.34 76.56
C GLN A 133 -58.69 1.21 75.97
N ASP A 134 -59.54 0.60 76.78
CA ASP A 134 -60.98 0.26 76.67
C ASP A 134 -61.38 -0.96 75.82
#